data_AF-Q4TDE0-F1
#
_entry.id   AF-Q4TDE0-F1
#
_cell.length_a   1.000
_cell.length_b   1.000
_cell.length_c   1.000
_cell.angle_alpha   90.00
_cell.angle_beta   90.00
_cell.angle_gamma   90.00
#
_symmetry.space_group_name_H-M   'P 1'
#
loop_
_entity.id
_entity.type
_entity.pdbx_description
1 polymer ?
#
loop_
_entity_poly.entity_id
_entity_poly.type
_entity_poly.pdbx_seq_one_letter_code
_entity_poly.pdbx_strand_id
1 'polypeptide(L)'
;AEPRLAKDTAVVARLLEVLVILWRSVQKALRQNEEAEKYTVAKFGSVLVKYFQALEDEQCMVPLIQLASFMPPAAVPTFRCLRAWFCSPSSNPSHLLPSPCPFLSPSCGVLSKLRRMEPGAPAARYSQLLDCVCSWGQAADVLDLITDWLTQALPKPGEKEDSSRKVRIQETVEAKPELALAYLEYLFDHKATREKVLALGERRLKRLHAALGSWRAVLYAHLSRSTADPRRPSAEAALGGFVYHSRLGAHLQHSVSFLHVQARTGAFL
;
A
#
# COMPACT_ATOMS: atom_id res chain seq x y z
N ALA A 1 -38.34 -7.70 -21.44
CA ALA A 1 -36.99 -8.28 -21.44
C ALA A 1 -36.13 -7.45 -20.50
N GLU A 2 -35.87 -7.96 -19.29
CA GLU A 2 -34.98 -7.30 -18.34
C GLU A 2 -33.52 -7.39 -18.83
N PRO A 3 -32.69 -6.35 -18.61
CA PRO A 3 -31.32 -6.33 -19.08
C PRO A 3 -30.47 -7.28 -18.25
N ARG A 4 -29.90 -8.30 -18.92
CA ARG A 4 -29.05 -9.38 -18.38
C ARG A 4 -27.67 -8.94 -17.86
N LEU A 5 -27.46 -7.65 -17.59
CA LEU A 5 -26.14 -7.10 -17.28
C LEU A 5 -25.56 -7.62 -15.95
N ALA A 6 -26.39 -8.09 -15.03
CA ALA A 6 -25.97 -8.68 -13.77
C ALA A 6 -25.28 -10.06 -13.90
N LYS A 7 -25.32 -10.72 -15.08
CA LYS A 7 -24.63 -12.00 -15.33
C LYS A 7 -23.30 -11.85 -16.08
N ASP A 8 -23.00 -10.68 -16.63
CA ASP A 8 -21.82 -10.46 -17.47
C ASP A 8 -20.67 -9.76 -16.74
N THR A 9 -20.70 -9.66 -15.41
CA THR A 9 -19.63 -9.06 -14.60
C THR A 9 -18.28 -9.73 -14.84
N ALA A 10 -18.24 -11.06 -15.00
CA ALA A 10 -17.01 -11.76 -15.35
C ALA A 10 -16.46 -11.35 -16.73
N VAL A 11 -17.33 -11.14 -17.72
CA VAL A 11 -16.94 -10.68 -19.06
C VAL A 11 -16.44 -9.24 -19.00
N VAL A 12 -17.15 -8.37 -18.25
CA VAL A 12 -16.74 -6.98 -18.02
C VAL A 12 -15.38 -6.92 -17.32
N ALA A 13 -15.14 -7.76 -16.31
CA ALA A 13 -13.85 -7.86 -15.64
C ALA A 13 -12.73 -8.21 -16.64
N ARG A 14 -12.94 -9.20 -17.53
CA ARG A 14 -11.95 -9.56 -18.56
C ARG A 14 -11.71 -8.44 -19.57
N LEU A 15 -12.75 -7.70 -19.96
CA LEU A 15 -12.59 -6.53 -20.83
C LEU A 15 -11.81 -5.41 -20.14
N LEU A 16 -12.07 -5.17 -18.85
CA LEU A 16 -11.31 -4.20 -18.06
C LEU A 16 -9.84 -4.61 -17.92
N GLU A 17 -9.55 -5.90 -17.73
CA GLU A 17 -8.16 -6.42 -17.76
C GLU A 17 -7.48 -6.16 -19.11
N VAL A 18 -8.19 -6.36 -20.24
CA VAL A 18 -7.65 -6.03 -21.57
C VAL A 18 -7.35 -4.54 -21.70
N LEU A 19 -8.22 -3.66 -21.19
CA LEU A 19 -7.96 -2.21 -21.17
C LEU A 19 -6.72 -1.86 -20.34
N VAL A 20 -6.52 -2.52 -19.20
CA VAL A 20 -5.31 -2.35 -18.37
C VAL A 20 -4.06 -2.72 -19.16
N ILE A 21 -4.08 -3.85 -19.86
CA ILE A 21 -2.96 -4.33 -20.69
C ILE A 21 -2.67 -3.33 -21.82
N LEU A 22 -3.71 -2.89 -22.53
CA LEU A 22 -3.56 -1.94 -23.64
C LEU A 22 -2.96 -0.63 -23.16
N TRP A 23 -3.50 -0.03 -22.08
CA TRP A 23 -2.94 1.19 -21.52
C TRP A 23 -1.48 1.01 -21.13
N ARG A 24 -1.16 -0.07 -20.40
CA ARG A 24 0.22 -0.36 -19.97
C ARG A 24 1.17 -0.45 -21.16
N SER A 25 0.73 -1.05 -22.26
CA SER A 25 1.56 -1.20 -23.47
C SER A 25 1.93 0.13 -24.11
N VAL A 26 1.01 1.12 -24.08
CA VAL A 26 1.22 2.45 -24.66
C VAL A 26 1.68 3.49 -23.62
N GLN A 27 1.77 3.14 -22.33
CA GLN A 27 1.99 4.10 -21.24
C GLN A 27 3.25 4.96 -21.42
N LYS A 28 4.35 4.35 -21.89
CA LYS A 28 5.60 5.08 -22.12
C LYS A 28 5.48 6.07 -23.29
N ALA A 29 4.80 5.66 -24.37
CA ALA A 29 4.56 6.51 -25.53
C ALA A 29 3.57 7.65 -25.20
N LEU A 30 2.53 7.35 -24.41
CA LEU A 30 1.59 8.36 -23.92
C LEU A 30 2.31 9.45 -23.12
N ARG A 31 3.19 9.09 -22.18
CA ARG A 31 3.95 10.07 -21.38
C ARG A 31 4.89 10.97 -22.19
N GLN A 32 5.20 10.62 -23.43
CA GLN A 32 6.02 11.45 -24.33
C GLN A 32 5.16 12.43 -25.15
N ASN A 33 3.84 12.23 -25.18
CA ASN A 33 2.89 13.05 -25.91
C ASN A 33 1.87 13.64 -24.94
N GLU A 34 2.13 14.87 -24.49
CA GLU A 34 1.32 15.55 -23.48
C GLU A 34 -0.15 15.70 -23.89
N GLU A 35 -0.44 15.97 -25.16
CA GLU A 35 -1.83 16.10 -25.64
C GLU A 35 -2.57 14.76 -25.60
N ALA A 36 -1.92 13.69 -26.08
CA ALA A 36 -2.50 12.34 -26.05
C ALA A 36 -2.66 11.82 -24.61
N GLU A 37 -1.71 12.10 -23.72
CA GLU A 37 -1.82 11.77 -22.30
C GLU A 37 -3.00 12.50 -21.66
N LYS A 38 -3.10 13.82 -21.83
CA LYS A 38 -4.22 14.63 -21.31
C LYS A 38 -5.57 14.13 -21.83
N TYR A 39 -5.67 13.86 -23.13
CA TYR A 39 -6.90 13.33 -23.74
C TYR A 39 -7.29 11.97 -23.14
N THR A 40 -6.34 11.05 -23.04
CA THR A 40 -6.58 9.69 -22.54
C THR A 40 -7.00 9.73 -21.07
N VAL A 41 -6.28 10.49 -20.24
CA VAL A 41 -6.61 10.71 -18.83
C VAL A 41 -8.00 11.32 -18.66
N ALA A 42 -8.34 12.36 -19.43
CA ALA A 42 -9.66 13.00 -19.35
C ALA A 42 -10.79 12.05 -19.78
N LYS A 43 -10.58 11.32 -20.88
CA LYS A 43 -11.57 10.39 -21.44
C LYS A 43 -11.85 9.27 -20.43
N PHE A 44 -10.82 8.58 -19.96
CA PHE A 44 -11.00 7.47 -19.04
C PHE A 44 -11.41 7.92 -17.65
N GLY A 45 -10.91 9.05 -17.15
CA GLY A 45 -11.36 9.62 -15.88
C GLY A 45 -12.88 9.82 -15.84
N SER A 46 -13.47 10.33 -16.92
CA SER A 46 -14.93 10.53 -17.02
C SER A 46 -15.75 9.24 -16.98
N VAL A 47 -15.22 8.14 -17.52
CA VAL A 47 -15.92 6.85 -17.58
C VAL A 47 -15.66 6.01 -16.32
N LEU A 48 -14.46 6.12 -15.74
CA LEU A 48 -14.07 5.38 -14.54
C LEU A 48 -14.97 5.71 -13.35
N VAL A 49 -15.45 6.96 -13.24
CA VAL A 49 -16.46 7.37 -12.25
C VAL A 49 -17.70 6.50 -12.36
N LYS A 50 -18.21 6.30 -13.58
CA LYS A 50 -19.42 5.54 -13.84
C LYS A 50 -19.19 4.05 -13.56
N TYR A 51 -18.02 3.53 -13.90
CA TYR A 51 -17.69 2.13 -13.61
C TYR A 51 -17.59 1.85 -12.11
N PHE A 52 -16.93 2.71 -11.33
CA PHE A 52 -16.88 2.56 -9.87
C PHE A 52 -18.26 2.67 -9.22
N GLN A 53 -19.19 3.44 -9.80
CA GLN A 53 -20.57 3.55 -9.31
C GLN A 53 -21.43 2.33 -9.69
N ALA A 54 -21.20 1.74 -10.87
CA ALA A 54 -22.07 0.73 -11.44
C ALA A 54 -21.64 -0.72 -11.20
N LEU A 55 -20.34 -0.98 -10.99
CA LEU A 55 -19.80 -2.34 -10.95
C LEU A 55 -19.53 -2.77 -9.52
N GLU A 56 -20.38 -3.66 -9.00
CA GLU A 56 -20.30 -4.11 -7.61
C GLU A 56 -19.30 -5.24 -7.28
N ASP A 57 -18.74 -5.84 -8.32
CA ASP A 57 -18.04 -7.11 -8.23
C ASP A 57 -16.53 -6.96 -7.99
N GLU A 58 -15.98 -7.74 -7.04
CA GLU A 58 -14.53 -7.72 -6.72
C GLU A 58 -13.65 -7.98 -7.97
N GLN A 59 -14.10 -8.79 -8.92
CA GLN A 59 -13.36 -9.08 -10.15
C GLN A 59 -13.25 -7.88 -11.08
N CYS A 60 -14.23 -6.98 -11.06
CA CYS A 60 -14.19 -5.71 -11.80
C CYS A 60 -13.35 -4.65 -11.06
N MET A 61 -13.35 -4.69 -9.73
CA MET A 61 -12.67 -3.67 -8.92
C MET A 61 -11.16 -3.69 -9.10
N VAL A 62 -10.57 -4.87 -9.17
CA VAL A 62 -9.14 -5.12 -9.40
C VAL A 62 -8.64 -4.33 -10.65
N PRO A 63 -9.15 -4.57 -11.87
CA PRO A 63 -8.70 -3.85 -13.05
C PRO A 63 -9.12 -2.36 -13.06
N LEU A 64 -10.22 -1.97 -12.42
CA LEU A 64 -10.59 -0.54 -12.29
C LEU A 64 -9.59 0.24 -11.43
N ILE A 65 -9.14 -0.36 -10.33
CA ILE A 65 -8.10 0.18 -9.46
C ILE A 65 -6.78 0.29 -10.25
N GLN A 66 -6.43 -0.73 -11.03
CA GLN A 66 -5.26 -0.67 -11.92
C GLN A 66 -5.36 0.44 -12.98
N LEU A 67 -6.52 0.64 -13.61
CA LEU A 67 -6.74 1.76 -14.53
C LEU A 67 -6.57 3.11 -13.82
N ALA A 68 -7.11 3.24 -12.59
CA ALA A 68 -6.92 4.44 -11.76
C ALA A 68 -5.44 4.71 -11.44
N SER A 69 -4.63 3.65 -11.33
CA SER A 69 -3.18 3.76 -11.04
C SER A 69 -2.38 4.42 -12.17
N PHE A 70 -2.92 4.43 -13.39
CA PHE A 70 -2.26 5.03 -14.55
C PHE A 70 -2.53 6.53 -14.68
N MET A 71 -3.48 7.06 -13.91
CA MET A 71 -3.92 8.45 -13.96
C MET A 71 -3.37 9.27 -12.77
N PRO A 72 -3.16 10.57 -12.95
CA PRO A 72 -2.83 11.46 -11.84
C PRO A 72 -4.02 11.54 -10.85
N PRO A 73 -3.77 11.77 -9.55
CA PRO A 73 -4.82 11.79 -8.52
C PRO A 73 -5.98 12.74 -8.82
N ALA A 74 -5.69 13.88 -9.48
CA ALA A 74 -6.69 14.88 -9.84
C ALA A 74 -7.70 14.41 -10.91
N ALA A 75 -7.36 13.37 -11.68
CA ALA A 75 -8.20 12.82 -12.74
C ALA A 75 -9.01 11.59 -12.30
N VAL A 76 -8.75 11.09 -11.09
CA VAL A 76 -9.48 9.97 -10.52
C VAL A 76 -10.66 10.52 -9.69
N PRO A 77 -11.89 9.97 -9.84
CA PRO A 77 -13.05 10.38 -9.03
C PRO A 77 -12.72 10.51 -7.55
N THR A 78 -13.16 11.61 -6.93
CA THR A 78 -13.03 11.78 -5.47
C THR A 78 -13.81 10.70 -4.73
N PHE A 79 -13.32 10.40 -3.53
CA PHE A 79 -13.68 9.24 -2.71
C PHE A 79 -15.17 9.10 -2.35
N ARG A 80 -16.03 10.09 -2.67
CA ARG A 80 -17.49 9.99 -2.47
C ARG A 80 -18.13 8.82 -3.21
N CYS A 81 -17.63 8.45 -4.39
CA CYS A 81 -18.15 7.29 -5.14
C CYS A 81 -17.63 5.95 -4.58
N LEU A 82 -16.49 5.96 -3.88
CA LEU A 82 -15.84 4.78 -3.29
C LEU A 82 -16.30 4.51 -1.85
N ARG A 83 -16.89 5.50 -1.15
CA ARG A 83 -17.26 5.40 0.27
C ARG A 83 -18.40 4.41 0.56
N ALA A 84 -19.36 4.24 -0.36
CA ALA A 84 -20.43 3.24 -0.22
C ALA A 84 -19.89 1.79 -0.17
N TRP A 85 -18.66 1.61 -0.62
CA TRP A 85 -18.05 0.32 -0.90
C TRP A 85 -16.92 -0.07 0.04
N PHE A 86 -16.09 0.88 0.45
CA PHE A 86 -15.07 0.63 1.47
C PHE A 86 -15.64 0.49 2.90
N CYS A 87 -16.93 0.84 3.09
CA CYS A 87 -17.68 0.77 4.34
C CYS A 87 -18.82 -0.27 4.31
N SER A 88 -18.63 -1.45 3.70
CA SER A 88 -19.46 -2.61 4.05
C SER A 88 -18.85 -3.36 5.24
N PRO A 89 -19.33 -3.17 6.48
CA PRO A 89 -19.36 -4.24 7.45
C PRO A 89 -20.56 -5.13 7.15
N SER A 90 -20.36 -6.45 7.17
CA SER A 90 -21.48 -7.35 7.33
C SER A 90 -22.30 -6.92 8.57
N SER A 91 -23.62 -6.88 8.40
CA SER A 91 -24.70 -6.72 9.39
C SER A 91 -25.21 -5.30 9.72
N ASN A 92 -26.51 -5.15 9.42
CA ASN A 92 -27.53 -4.14 9.80
C ASN A 92 -27.51 -2.74 9.15
N PRO A 93 -28.53 -2.41 8.30
CA PRO A 93 -28.78 -1.07 7.81
C PRO A 93 -29.80 -0.38 8.71
N SER A 94 -29.36 0.57 9.55
CA SER A 94 -30.26 1.50 10.22
C SER A 94 -29.51 2.77 10.60
N HIS A 95 -29.87 3.86 9.91
CA HIS A 95 -29.65 5.25 10.28
C HIS A 95 -28.20 5.75 10.43
N LEU A 96 -27.73 6.48 9.42
CA LEU A 96 -27.43 7.93 9.47
C LEU A 96 -26.64 8.31 8.22
N LEU A 97 -27.13 9.31 7.47
CA LEU A 97 -26.40 9.88 6.34
C LEU A 97 -25.03 10.40 6.82
N PRO A 98 -23.91 10.03 6.17
CA PRO A 98 -22.63 10.60 6.53
C PRO A 98 -22.52 12.01 5.94
N SER A 99 -22.19 12.95 6.83
CA SER A 99 -21.84 14.31 6.50
C SER A 99 -20.68 14.39 5.48
N PRO A 100 -20.67 15.42 4.61
CA PRO A 100 -19.56 15.73 3.71
C PRO A 100 -18.24 15.94 4.45
N CYS A 101 -17.22 15.12 4.19
CA CYS A 101 -15.83 15.48 4.47
C CYS A 101 -15.25 16.06 3.17
N PRO A 102 -14.97 17.37 3.06
CA PRO A 102 -14.54 17.98 1.81
C PRO A 102 -13.06 17.78 1.47
N PHE A 103 -12.28 17.06 2.28
CA PHE A 103 -10.80 17.13 2.22
C PHE A 103 -10.04 15.79 2.25
N LEU A 104 -10.69 14.63 2.10
CA LEU A 104 -9.94 13.36 2.07
C LEU A 104 -9.38 13.08 0.68
N SER A 105 -8.06 12.95 0.58
CA SER A 105 -7.35 12.50 -0.62
C SER A 105 -7.82 11.09 -1.04
N PRO A 106 -7.81 10.76 -2.35
CA PRO A 106 -8.20 9.44 -2.85
C PRO A 106 -7.40 8.27 -2.23
N SER A 107 -6.21 8.55 -1.69
CA SER A 107 -5.35 7.58 -1.00
C SER A 107 -5.90 7.07 0.33
N CYS A 108 -6.76 7.82 1.02
CA CYS A 108 -7.19 7.48 2.38
C CYS A 108 -7.95 6.15 2.45
N GLY A 109 -8.76 5.82 1.44
CA GLY A 109 -9.49 4.55 1.43
C GLY A 109 -8.70 3.35 1.01
N VAL A 110 -7.82 3.51 0.02
CA VAL A 110 -6.92 2.44 -0.40
C VAL A 110 -5.98 2.08 0.75
N LEU A 111 -5.44 3.08 1.46
CA LEU A 111 -4.68 2.87 2.70
C LEU A 111 -5.51 2.23 3.80
N SER A 112 -6.78 2.64 3.96
CA SER A 112 -7.69 2.02 4.93
C SER A 112 -7.93 0.54 4.63
N LYS A 113 -8.06 0.16 3.36
CA LYS A 113 -8.19 -1.25 2.94
C LYS A 113 -6.88 -2.02 3.14
N LEU A 114 -5.74 -1.41 2.80
CA LEU A 114 -4.40 -1.98 3.07
C LEU A 114 -4.21 -2.25 4.57
N ARG A 115 -4.66 -1.36 5.46
CA ARG A 115 -4.61 -1.51 6.92
C ARG A 115 -5.55 -2.61 7.44
N ARG A 116 -6.74 -2.74 6.84
CA ARG A 116 -7.73 -3.79 7.17
C ARG A 116 -7.44 -5.15 6.54
N MET A 117 -6.38 -5.28 5.74
CA MET A 117 -6.03 -6.55 5.10
C MET A 117 -5.65 -7.59 6.15
N GLU A 118 -6.10 -8.83 5.97
CA GLU A 118 -5.78 -9.94 6.87
C GLU A 118 -4.32 -10.41 6.67
N PRO A 119 -3.61 -10.80 7.75
CA PRO A 119 -2.34 -11.50 7.64
C PRO A 119 -2.48 -12.75 6.75
N GLY A 120 -1.51 -12.99 5.87
CA GLY A 120 -1.56 -14.11 4.91
C GLY A 120 -2.38 -13.87 3.65
N ALA A 121 -2.88 -12.65 3.42
CA ALA A 121 -3.53 -12.30 2.16
C ALA A 121 -2.56 -12.51 0.95
N PRO A 122 -3.04 -13.10 -0.16
CA PRO A 122 -2.19 -13.32 -1.34
C PRO A 122 -1.76 -12.00 -1.98
N ALA A 123 -0.56 -12.00 -2.60
CA ALA A 123 0.03 -10.82 -3.23
C ALA A 123 -0.89 -10.08 -4.20
N ALA A 124 -1.70 -10.82 -4.96
CA ALA A 124 -2.67 -10.25 -5.90
C ALA A 124 -3.66 -9.26 -5.25
N ARG A 125 -3.98 -9.40 -3.95
CA ARG A 125 -4.95 -8.53 -3.25
C ARG A 125 -4.37 -7.19 -2.82
N TYR A 126 -3.07 -7.12 -2.54
CA TYR A 126 -2.44 -5.89 -2.06
C TYR A 126 -1.53 -5.22 -3.10
N SER A 127 -0.95 -5.98 -4.02
CA SER A 127 0.00 -5.47 -5.04
C SER A 127 -0.55 -4.28 -5.81
N GLN A 128 -1.78 -4.40 -6.28
CA GLN A 128 -2.45 -3.36 -7.08
C GLN A 128 -2.77 -2.13 -6.24
N LEU A 129 -3.15 -2.32 -4.97
CA LEU A 129 -3.40 -1.22 -4.03
C LEU A 129 -2.09 -0.47 -3.73
N LEU A 130 -0.98 -1.20 -3.56
CA LEU A 130 0.35 -0.61 -3.38
C LEU A 130 0.78 0.18 -4.62
N ASP A 131 0.61 -0.39 -5.82
CA ASP A 131 0.90 0.29 -7.08
C ASP A 131 0.13 1.62 -7.20
N CYS A 132 -1.17 1.62 -6.89
CA CYS A 132 -2.01 2.81 -6.89
C CYS A 132 -1.49 3.87 -5.92
N VAL A 133 -1.32 3.53 -4.66
CA VAL A 133 -0.91 4.49 -3.62
C VAL A 133 0.46 5.06 -3.95
N CYS A 134 1.38 4.23 -4.46
CA CYS A 134 2.66 4.69 -4.97
C CYS A 134 2.50 5.63 -6.18
N SER A 135 1.72 5.27 -7.20
CA SER A 135 1.46 6.12 -8.38
C SER A 135 0.79 7.44 -8.06
N TRP A 136 0.03 7.50 -6.97
CA TRP A 136 -0.58 8.73 -6.47
C TRP A 136 0.34 9.58 -5.59
N GLY A 137 1.62 9.23 -5.46
CA GLY A 137 2.61 9.98 -4.67
C GLY A 137 2.45 9.80 -3.16
N GLN A 138 1.78 8.75 -2.72
CA GLN A 138 1.44 8.49 -1.32
C GLN A 138 2.23 7.29 -0.77
N ALA A 139 3.37 6.98 -1.38
CA ALA A 139 4.28 5.94 -0.93
C ALA A 139 4.77 6.18 0.52
N ALA A 140 4.81 7.45 0.96
CA ALA A 140 5.17 7.82 2.32
C ALA A 140 4.21 7.22 3.37
N ASP A 141 2.90 7.24 3.10
CA ASP A 141 1.89 6.76 4.04
C ASP A 141 1.92 5.23 4.18
N VAL A 142 2.22 4.53 3.08
CA VAL A 142 2.46 3.08 3.09
C VAL A 142 3.71 2.76 3.91
N LEU A 143 4.78 3.52 3.72
CA LEU A 143 6.04 3.31 4.44
C LEU A 143 5.88 3.56 5.94
N ASP A 144 5.12 4.59 6.31
CA ASP A 144 4.77 4.87 7.71
C ASP A 144 3.94 3.74 8.30
N LEU A 145 2.92 3.24 7.59
CA LEU A 145 2.12 2.09 8.02
C LEU A 145 2.99 0.84 8.28
N ILE A 146 3.90 0.52 7.36
CA ILE A 146 4.85 -0.59 7.51
C ILE A 146 5.73 -0.38 8.74
N THR A 147 6.30 0.82 8.89
CA THR A 147 7.19 1.16 10.01
C THR A 147 6.45 1.06 11.34
N ASP A 148 5.20 1.50 11.39
CA ASP A 148 4.34 1.45 12.58
C ASP A 148 4.04 0.00 12.97
N TRP A 149 3.64 -0.86 12.03
CA TRP A 149 3.41 -2.29 12.29
C TRP A 149 4.67 -3.00 12.79
N LEU A 150 5.81 -2.74 12.15
CA LEU A 150 7.09 -3.32 12.55
C LEU A 150 7.53 -2.86 13.94
N THR A 151 7.27 -1.60 14.30
CA THR A 151 7.66 -1.04 15.60
C THR A 151 6.74 -1.54 16.71
N GLN A 152 5.44 -1.63 16.44
CA GLN A 152 4.44 -2.09 17.41
C GLN A 152 4.55 -3.58 17.73
N ALA A 153 5.03 -4.40 16.79
CA ALA A 153 5.25 -5.83 16.99
C ALA A 153 6.51 -6.16 17.81
N LEU A 154 7.39 -5.19 18.07
CA LEU A 154 8.61 -5.46 18.84
C LEU A 154 8.29 -5.76 20.32
N PRO A 155 9.00 -6.72 20.95
CA PRO A 155 8.84 -7.00 22.38
C PRO A 155 9.13 -5.74 23.21
N LYS A 156 8.16 -5.31 24.05
CA LYS A 156 8.38 -4.22 24.98
C LYS A 156 9.15 -4.73 26.21
N PRO A 157 10.26 -4.09 26.61
CA PRO A 157 10.96 -4.47 27.82
C PRO A 157 10.11 -4.09 29.04
N GLY A 158 9.47 -5.07 29.68
CA GLY A 158 8.84 -4.89 31.00
C GLY A 158 7.39 -5.34 31.19
N GLU A 159 6.74 -6.04 30.26
CA GLU A 159 5.39 -6.59 30.51
C GLU A 159 5.44 -7.81 31.46
N LYS A 160 5.54 -7.52 32.76
CA LYS A 160 4.92 -8.37 33.79
C LYS A 160 3.43 -8.05 33.82
N GLU A 161 2.62 -9.08 34.04
CA GLU A 161 1.17 -8.96 34.24
C GLU A 161 0.85 -7.81 35.20
N ASP A 162 0.07 -6.84 34.76
CA ASP A 162 -0.70 -6.05 35.71
C ASP A 162 -2.08 -5.72 35.18
N SER A 163 -3.05 -6.30 35.88
CA SER A 163 -4.44 -5.91 35.90
C SER A 163 -4.54 -4.42 36.24
N SER A 164 -4.73 -3.55 35.24
CA SER A 164 -5.38 -2.27 35.50
C SER A 164 -6.28 -1.87 34.34
N ARG A 165 -7.58 -1.90 34.63
CA ARG A 165 -8.61 -1.25 33.84
C ARG A 165 -8.27 0.24 33.73
N LYS A 166 -7.65 0.64 32.62
CA LYS A 166 -7.65 2.03 32.17
C LYS A 166 -8.21 2.04 30.77
N VAL A 167 -9.48 2.43 30.68
CA VAL A 167 -10.20 2.68 29.42
C VAL A 167 -9.43 3.76 28.66
N ARG A 168 -8.53 3.32 27.79
CA ARG A 168 -7.97 4.14 26.72
C ARG A 168 -8.60 3.57 25.47
N ILE A 169 -9.59 4.28 24.94
CA ILE A 169 -10.11 4.04 23.60
C ILE A 169 -8.97 4.44 22.65
N GLN A 170 -8.01 3.54 22.52
CA GLN A 170 -7.01 3.53 21.47
C GLN A 170 -7.31 2.20 20.81
N GLU A 171 -8.08 2.25 19.73
CA GLU A 171 -8.30 1.13 18.83
C GLU A 171 -6.93 0.47 18.63
N THR A 172 -6.68 -0.66 19.30
CA THR A 172 -5.40 -1.34 19.25
C THR A 172 -5.28 -1.85 17.83
N VAL A 173 -4.65 -1.04 16.97
CA VAL A 173 -4.31 -1.44 15.62
C VAL A 173 -3.41 -2.65 15.79
N GLU A 174 -3.98 -3.82 15.52
CA GLU A 174 -3.27 -5.07 15.55
C GLU A 174 -1.99 -4.92 14.72
N ALA A 175 -0.85 -5.19 15.34
CA ALA A 175 0.42 -5.13 14.65
C ALA A 175 0.49 -6.32 13.70
N LYS A 176 0.74 -6.06 12.41
CA LYS A 176 0.77 -7.08 11.35
C LYS A 176 2.17 -7.16 10.74
N PRO A 177 3.20 -7.67 11.45
CA PRO A 177 4.57 -7.62 10.98
C PRO A 177 4.81 -8.48 9.73
N GLU A 178 4.18 -9.63 9.60
CA GLU A 178 4.28 -10.49 8.42
C GLU A 178 3.73 -9.75 7.18
N LEU A 179 2.57 -9.11 7.31
CA LEU A 179 1.98 -8.33 6.24
C LEU A 179 2.81 -7.08 5.90
N ALA A 180 3.41 -6.44 6.92
CA ALA A 180 4.31 -5.31 6.73
C ALA A 180 5.53 -5.72 5.88
N LEU A 181 6.10 -6.89 6.15
CA LEU A 181 7.22 -7.44 5.39
C LEU A 181 6.81 -7.86 3.98
N ALA A 182 5.63 -8.46 3.80
CA ALA A 182 5.11 -8.79 2.47
C ALA A 182 4.87 -7.53 1.61
N TYR A 183 4.37 -6.44 2.20
CA TYR A 183 4.25 -5.16 1.50
C TYR A 183 5.64 -4.60 1.15
N LEU A 184 6.57 -4.66 2.09
CA LEU A 184 7.94 -4.19 1.88
C LEU A 184 8.64 -4.98 0.76
N GLU A 185 8.45 -6.29 0.72
CA GLU A 185 8.94 -7.16 -0.34
C GLU A 185 8.45 -6.72 -1.72
N TYR A 186 7.13 -6.61 -1.85
CA TYR A 186 6.52 -6.14 -3.10
C TYR A 186 7.07 -4.79 -3.54
N LEU A 187 7.15 -3.83 -2.61
CA LEU A 187 7.62 -2.46 -2.89
C LEU A 187 9.06 -2.43 -3.42
N PHE A 188 9.95 -3.27 -2.90
CA PHE A 188 11.37 -3.29 -3.30
C PHE A 188 11.67 -4.19 -4.50
N ASP A 189 10.84 -5.20 -4.79
CA ASP A 189 11.00 -6.08 -5.94
C ASP A 189 10.50 -5.47 -7.26
N HIS A 190 9.53 -4.56 -7.18
CA HIS A 190 8.99 -3.89 -8.36
C HIS A 190 9.70 -2.55 -8.58
N LYS A 191 10.34 -2.39 -9.76
CA LYS A 191 11.11 -1.18 -10.10
C LYS A 191 10.32 0.11 -9.91
N ALA A 192 9.07 0.14 -10.38
CA ALA A 192 8.22 1.33 -10.36
C ALA A 192 7.84 1.81 -8.96
N THR A 193 7.60 0.88 -8.02
CA THR A 193 7.33 1.21 -6.61
C THR A 193 8.61 1.52 -5.87
N ARG A 194 9.69 0.76 -6.14
CA ARG A 194 11.00 0.96 -5.52
C ARG A 194 11.54 2.36 -5.76
N GLU A 195 11.50 2.85 -6.98
CA GLU A 195 11.96 4.22 -7.31
C GLU A 195 11.20 5.28 -6.51
N LYS A 196 9.87 5.10 -6.35
CA LYS A 196 9.03 6.03 -5.57
C LYS A 196 9.32 5.96 -4.06
N VAL A 197 9.61 4.77 -3.53
CA VAL A 197 9.98 4.58 -2.12
C VAL A 197 11.38 5.14 -1.84
N LEU A 198 12.35 4.91 -2.73
CA LEU A 198 13.71 5.44 -2.59
C LEU A 198 13.77 6.96 -2.80
N ALA A 199 12.84 7.53 -3.55
CA ALA A 199 12.66 8.98 -3.66
C ALA A 199 12.06 9.61 -2.40
N LEU A 200 11.61 8.82 -1.41
CA LEU A 200 11.17 9.36 -0.13
C LEU A 200 12.36 9.93 0.63
N GLY A 201 12.14 11.08 1.30
CA GLY A 201 13.20 11.76 2.04
C GLY A 201 13.91 10.87 3.07
N GLU A 202 15.20 11.11 3.24
CA GLU A 202 16.13 10.30 4.05
C GLU A 202 15.62 10.01 5.47
N ARG A 203 14.89 10.97 6.07
CA ARG A 203 14.30 10.83 7.41
C ARG A 203 13.38 9.61 7.54
N ARG A 204 12.53 9.33 6.53
CA ARG A 204 11.57 8.22 6.59
C ARG A 204 12.28 6.88 6.38
N LEU A 205 13.19 6.82 5.41
CA LEU A 205 13.99 5.62 5.14
C LEU A 205 14.90 5.26 6.32
N LYS A 206 15.52 6.25 6.98
CA LYS A 206 16.29 6.03 8.23
C LYS A 206 15.43 5.48 9.36
N ARG A 207 14.19 5.96 9.51
CA ARG A 207 13.25 5.46 10.53
C ARG A 207 12.89 3.99 10.28
N LEU A 208 12.56 3.65 9.04
CA LEU A 208 12.30 2.27 8.65
C LEU A 208 13.54 1.38 8.87
N HIS A 209 14.72 1.84 8.45
CA HIS A 209 15.97 1.11 8.64
C HIS A 209 16.26 0.84 10.13
N ALA A 210 16.03 1.82 11.00
CA ALA A 210 16.16 1.66 12.45
C ALA A 210 15.14 0.67 13.02
N ALA A 211 13.86 0.76 12.60
CA ALA A 211 12.82 -0.18 13.01
C ALA A 211 13.21 -1.61 12.63
N LEU A 212 13.60 -1.86 11.38
CA LEU A 212 14.08 -3.16 10.89
C LEU A 212 15.35 -3.64 11.63
N GLY A 213 16.25 -2.73 12.00
CA GLY A 213 17.46 -3.07 12.77
C GLY A 213 17.14 -3.68 14.14
N SER A 214 16.06 -3.22 14.78
CA SER A 214 15.59 -3.76 16.07
C SER A 214 15.13 -5.23 15.98
N TRP A 215 14.75 -5.71 14.79
CA TRP A 215 14.37 -7.10 14.58
C TRP A 215 15.56 -8.08 14.65
N ARG A 216 16.80 -7.58 14.56
CA ARG A 216 18.01 -8.38 14.79
C ARG A 216 18.03 -9.02 16.18
N ALA A 217 17.59 -8.29 17.21
CA ALA A 217 17.51 -8.82 18.57
C ALA A 217 16.45 -9.93 18.68
N VAL A 218 15.33 -9.80 17.96
CA VAL A 218 14.28 -10.82 17.89
C VAL A 218 14.80 -12.08 17.21
N LEU A 219 15.54 -11.94 16.09
CA LEU A 219 16.15 -13.06 15.39
C LEU A 219 17.17 -13.81 16.26
N TYR A 220 18.06 -13.08 16.95
CA TYR A 220 19.01 -13.71 17.87
C TYR A 220 18.32 -14.43 19.02
N ALA A 221 17.22 -13.89 19.56
CA ALA A 221 16.46 -14.55 20.61
C ALA A 221 15.82 -15.87 20.15
N HIS A 222 15.41 -15.97 18.88
CA HIS A 222 14.93 -17.23 18.28
C HIS A 222 16.08 -18.23 18.08
N LEU A 223 17.21 -17.79 17.54
CA LEU A 223 18.38 -18.67 17.33
C LEU A 223 18.97 -19.22 18.63
N SER A 224 18.85 -18.46 19.72
CA SER A 224 19.42 -18.81 21.02
C SER A 224 18.49 -19.68 21.89
N ARG A 225 17.25 -19.98 21.44
CA ARG A 225 16.21 -20.57 22.30
C ARG A 225 15.50 -21.73 21.60
N SER A 226 15.18 -22.78 22.37
CA SER A 226 14.59 -24.02 21.84
C SER A 226 13.05 -24.06 21.81
N THR A 227 12.35 -23.04 22.30
CA THR A 227 10.88 -23.09 22.50
C THR A 227 10.18 -21.86 21.91
N ALA A 228 9.15 -22.09 21.09
CA ALA A 228 8.32 -21.04 20.51
C ALA A 228 7.44 -20.37 21.59
N ASP A 229 7.44 -19.04 21.63
CA ASP A 229 6.57 -18.21 22.46
C ASP A 229 5.52 -17.54 21.56
N PRO A 230 4.22 -17.81 21.72
CA PRO A 230 3.17 -17.26 20.86
C PRO A 230 2.98 -15.75 21.00
N ARG A 231 3.56 -15.11 22.04
CA ARG A 231 3.50 -13.66 22.22
C ARG A 231 4.61 -12.90 21.47
N ARG A 232 5.52 -13.64 20.81
CA ARG A 232 6.64 -13.05 20.07
C ARG A 232 6.40 -13.09 18.57
N PRO A 233 6.95 -12.13 17.82
CA PRO A 233 6.95 -12.20 16.37
C PRO A 233 7.56 -13.52 15.88
N SER A 234 7.02 -14.04 14.78
CA SER A 234 7.47 -15.29 14.18
C SER A 234 8.96 -15.25 13.79
N ALA A 235 9.61 -16.41 13.74
CA ALA A 235 10.99 -16.51 13.25
C ALA A 235 11.11 -16.03 11.80
N GLU A 236 10.08 -16.25 11.00
CA GLU A 236 9.97 -15.77 9.62
C GLU A 236 9.95 -14.24 9.56
N ALA A 237 9.13 -13.59 10.39
CA ALA A 237 9.12 -12.13 10.47
C ALA A 237 10.47 -11.56 10.97
N ALA A 238 11.14 -12.24 11.91
CA ALA A 238 12.47 -11.87 12.37
C ALA A 238 13.53 -11.95 11.28
N LEU A 239 13.51 -13.03 10.48
CA LEU A 239 14.40 -13.20 9.34
C LEU A 239 14.10 -12.16 8.25
N GLY A 240 12.83 -11.95 7.91
CA GLY A 240 12.41 -10.93 6.94
C GLY A 240 12.84 -9.53 7.35
N GLY A 241 12.66 -9.16 8.63
CA GLY A 241 13.14 -7.89 9.19
C GLY A 241 14.64 -7.69 8.99
N PHE A 242 15.45 -8.73 9.22
CA PHE A 242 16.90 -8.70 9.00
C PHE A 242 17.28 -8.59 7.51
N VAL A 243 16.61 -9.34 6.63
CA VAL A 243 16.85 -9.28 5.18
C VAL A 243 16.59 -7.87 4.65
N TYR A 244 15.46 -7.27 5.01
CA TYR A 244 15.12 -5.93 4.55
C TYR A 244 15.93 -4.83 5.25
N HIS A 245 16.38 -5.03 6.50
CA HIS A 245 17.36 -4.15 7.12
C HIS A 245 18.64 -4.07 6.27
N SER A 246 19.16 -5.24 5.88
CA SER A 246 20.39 -5.36 5.08
C SER A 246 20.22 -4.77 3.69
N ARG A 247 19.11 -5.10 2.99
CA ARG A 247 18.81 -4.61 1.64
C ARG A 247 18.59 -3.10 1.61
N LEU A 248 17.85 -2.55 2.57
CA LEU A 248 17.65 -1.10 2.69
C LEU A 248 18.95 -0.39 3.05
N GLY A 249 19.77 -0.97 3.93
CA GLY A 249 21.10 -0.47 4.26
C GLY A 249 22.00 -0.33 3.03
N ALA A 250 22.02 -1.35 2.16
CA ALA A 250 22.75 -1.30 0.89
C ALA A 250 22.26 -0.14 -0.01
N HIS A 251 20.95 0.04 -0.15
CA HIS A 251 20.38 1.15 -0.92
C HIS A 251 20.80 2.52 -0.36
N LEU A 252 20.75 2.71 0.96
CA LEU A 252 21.12 3.97 1.61
C LEU A 252 22.63 4.27 1.46
N GLN A 253 23.47 3.25 1.59
CA GLN A 253 24.92 3.38 1.39
C GLN A 253 25.27 3.74 -0.06
N HIS A 254 24.59 3.15 -1.04
CA HIS A 254 24.76 3.52 -2.45
C HIS A 254 24.32 4.96 -2.72
N SER A 255 23.21 5.42 -2.13
CA SER A 255 22.77 6.82 -2.30
C SER A 255 23.74 7.83 -1.67
N VAL A 256 24.30 7.54 -0.49
CA VAL A 256 25.29 8.41 0.16
C VAL A 256 26.61 8.41 -0.60
N SER A 257 27.03 7.24 -1.11
CA SER A 257 28.24 7.13 -1.92
C SER A 257 28.08 7.86 -3.26
N PHE A 258 26.92 7.76 -3.90
CA PHE A 258 26.62 8.47 -5.14
C PHE A 258 26.56 9.99 -4.94
N LEU A 259 25.91 10.48 -3.87
CA LEU A 259 25.90 11.90 -3.51
C LEU A 259 27.30 12.43 -3.17
N HIS A 260 28.11 11.64 -2.47
CA HIS A 260 29.49 12.00 -2.14
C HIS A 260 30.39 12.02 -3.38
N VAL A 261 30.17 11.10 -4.35
CA VAL A 261 30.83 11.13 -5.66
C VAL A 261 30.37 12.36 -6.45
N GLN A 262 29.07 12.63 -6.54
CA GLN A 262 28.50 13.74 -7.30
C GLN A 262 28.92 15.11 -6.72
N ALA A 263 29.01 15.23 -5.39
CA ALA A 263 29.57 16.39 -4.70
C ALA A 263 31.09 16.55 -4.92
N ARG A 264 31.83 15.45 -5.09
CA ARG A 264 33.26 15.47 -5.44
C ARG A 264 33.53 15.76 -6.91
N THR A 265 32.64 15.36 -7.82
CA THR A 265 32.81 15.56 -9.27
C THR A 265 32.16 16.83 -9.79
N GLY A 266 31.52 17.66 -8.96
CA GLY A 266 30.98 18.95 -9.36
C GLY A 266 29.91 18.89 -10.45
N ALA A 267 29.31 17.73 -10.69
CA ALA A 267 28.31 17.52 -11.74
C ALA A 267 26.90 17.74 -11.15
N PHE A 268 26.53 19.00 -10.98
CA PHE A 268 25.12 19.39 -11.00
C PHE A 268 24.71 19.52 -12.47
N LEU A 269 23.82 18.63 -12.92
CA LEU A 269 22.98 18.85 -14.10
C LEU A 269 21.63 19.36 -13.60
#